data_AF-A0AAE1ICG6-F1
#
_entry.id   AF-A0AAE1ICG6-F1
#
_cell.length_a   1.000
_cell.length_b   1.000
_cell.length_c   1.000
_cell.angle_alpha   90.00
_cell.angle_beta   90.00
_cell.angle_gamma   90.00
#
_symmetry.space_group_name_H-M   'P 1'
#
loop_
_entity.id
_entity.type
_entity.pdbx_description
1 polymer ?
#
loop_
_entity_poly.entity_id
_entity_poly.type
_entity_poly.pdbx_seq_one_letter_code
_entity_poly.pdbx_strand_id
1 'polypeptide(L)'
;MNLVSCAVTRSLPRRVSSLASSSSAHRPAVEHLRAIQLTTIMASKPPTWTRLYSSPASPQKEKDPKAEKKPIPEPRPSSSIVLLSPTNEVLLLHRVKTSTSFASAHVFPGGNLDAFHDGDIPAPGAHDRHVDGPAYRLGAIRECFEETGILLANKDGRLVDLPQQERDEARKKIHGSQIKFADYLKSIDAEPDLNGLVPFTRWITPVGVPKRFTTQMYLYLIPISRTGVPSEMLVPTPDGGVEHTEALFAPPQTFLSRVAANKMILFPPQYYILSLLTKFLKGPTASVEEGPVYYTKQRRALLKFLRATPTADTDKGKAHVTSGISWADKVMSPYHLFVRKSDKRVVLGLEKPGLELKGSDRGGDWERVVLVSFGKAGPSQVEVRLREDVLREEKEASPEGSKL
;
A
#
# COMPACT_ATOMS: atom_id res chain seq x y z
N MET A 1 24.45 45.02 6.75
CA MET A 1 23.94 46.37 7.06
C MET A 1 23.13 46.83 5.84
N ASN A 2 21.81 46.71 5.91
CA ASN A 2 20.84 47.81 6.07
C ASN A 2 20.72 48.67 4.79
N LEU A 3 19.65 48.58 3.99
CA LEU A 3 18.25 49.03 4.17
C LEU A 3 17.99 50.43 3.59
N VAL A 4 16.72 50.64 3.20
CA VAL A 4 15.98 51.91 2.98
C VAL A 4 16.06 52.48 1.54
N SER A 5 15.02 52.75 0.72
CA SER A 5 13.55 53.00 0.78
C SER A 5 13.17 54.44 0.39
N CYS A 6 12.02 54.56 -0.30
CA CYS A 6 11.06 55.68 -0.41
C CYS A 6 11.16 56.73 -1.54
N ALA A 7 10.09 56.77 -2.37
CA ALA A 7 9.14 57.89 -2.57
C ALA A 7 8.08 57.42 -3.62
N VAL A 8 6.82 57.11 -3.30
CA VAL A 8 5.63 57.94 -2.99
C VAL A 8 5.35 59.08 -3.98
N THR A 9 4.32 58.90 -4.83
CA THR A 9 3.37 59.96 -5.21
C THR A 9 2.00 59.37 -5.55
N ARG A 10 0.95 59.96 -4.95
CA ARG A 10 -0.49 59.66 -5.10
C ARG A 10 -1.08 60.34 -6.35
N SER A 11 -2.06 59.71 -6.99
CA SER A 11 -3.27 60.41 -7.49
C SER A 11 -4.42 59.45 -7.88
N LEU A 12 -5.55 59.64 -7.20
CA LEU A 12 -6.95 59.33 -7.57
C LEU A 12 -7.71 60.65 -7.22
N PRO A 13 -8.90 60.99 -7.75
CA PRO A 13 -10.00 60.06 -8.09
C PRO A 13 -10.87 60.49 -9.29
N ARG A 14 -11.89 59.66 -9.65
CA ARG A 14 -13.27 60.12 -9.98
C ARG A 14 -14.22 58.93 -10.18
N ARG A 15 -15.29 58.89 -9.37
CA ARG A 15 -16.59 58.27 -9.67
C ARG A 15 -17.31 59.15 -10.72
N VAL A 16 -18.31 58.68 -11.48
CA VAL A 16 -19.74 58.81 -11.12
C VAL A 16 -20.65 58.14 -12.19
N SER A 17 -21.70 57.48 -11.67
CA SER A 17 -23.08 57.23 -12.16
C SER A 17 -23.45 56.35 -13.37
N SER A 18 -24.42 55.48 -13.05
CA SER A 18 -25.46 54.84 -13.86
C SER A 18 -26.32 55.78 -14.72
N LEU A 19 -26.91 55.24 -15.81
CA LEU A 19 -28.36 55.30 -16.11
C LEU A 19 -28.72 54.36 -17.28
N ALA A 20 -30.01 54.05 -17.38
CA ALA A 20 -30.61 52.86 -18.01
C ALA A 20 -31.28 53.09 -19.39
N SER A 21 -31.85 51.99 -19.92
CA SER A 21 -32.80 51.82 -21.05
C SER A 21 -32.17 51.66 -22.45
N SER A 22 -32.64 50.78 -23.36
CA SER A 22 -33.99 50.22 -23.59
C SER A 22 -34.00 48.91 -24.44
N SER A 23 -35.07 48.15 -24.25
CA SER A 23 -35.76 47.10 -25.06
C SER A 23 -35.08 46.32 -26.21
N SER A 24 -35.19 44.99 -26.13
CA SER A 24 -35.79 44.17 -27.21
C SER A 24 -36.34 42.87 -26.62
N ALA A 25 -37.60 42.59 -26.92
CA ALA A 25 -38.37 41.43 -26.44
C ALA A 25 -38.06 40.20 -27.29
N HIS A 26 -37.68 39.08 -26.66
CA HIS A 26 -37.77 37.73 -27.23
C HIS A 26 -38.33 36.77 -26.17
N ARG A 27 -39.43 36.10 -26.54
CA ARG A 27 -40.17 35.12 -25.74
C ARG A 27 -39.32 33.85 -25.55
N PRO A 28 -39.27 33.22 -24.36
CA PRO A 28 -38.81 31.85 -24.26
C PRO A 28 -39.97 30.87 -24.45
N ALA A 29 -39.70 29.82 -25.20
CA ALA A 29 -40.58 28.68 -25.42
C ALA A 29 -40.77 27.87 -24.13
N VAL A 30 -42.00 27.37 -23.94
CA VAL A 30 -42.38 26.46 -22.86
C VAL A 30 -41.89 25.06 -23.24
N GLU A 31 -40.85 24.57 -22.55
CA GLU A 31 -40.42 23.18 -22.64
C GLU A 31 -41.06 22.32 -21.55
N HIS A 32 -41.62 21.20 -21.97
CA HIS A 32 -42.27 20.19 -21.15
C HIS A 32 -41.31 19.57 -20.12
N LEU A 33 -41.62 19.75 -18.83
CA LEU A 33 -41.11 18.91 -17.74
C LEU A 33 -41.59 17.47 -17.92
N ARG A 34 -40.73 16.58 -18.43
CA ARG A 34 -40.88 15.13 -18.25
C ARG A 34 -40.36 14.77 -16.86
N ALA A 35 -41.24 14.26 -16.01
CA ALA A 35 -40.89 13.61 -14.76
C ALA A 35 -40.04 12.36 -15.06
N ILE A 36 -38.77 12.37 -14.68
CA ILE A 36 -37.92 11.18 -14.64
C ILE A 36 -38.23 10.47 -13.33
N GLN A 37 -38.85 9.29 -13.42
CA GLN A 37 -39.01 8.36 -12.30
C GLN A 37 -37.62 8.00 -11.76
N LEU A 38 -37.34 8.44 -10.54
CA LEU A 38 -36.26 7.95 -9.69
C LEU A 38 -36.45 6.44 -9.47
N THR A 39 -35.79 5.64 -10.29
CA THR A 39 -35.60 4.23 -10.00
C THR A 39 -34.63 4.15 -8.82
N THR A 40 -35.12 3.67 -7.69
CA THR A 40 -34.31 3.40 -6.50
C THR A 40 -33.25 2.36 -6.88
N ILE A 41 -32.01 2.81 -7.11
CA ILE A 41 -30.85 1.90 -7.18
C ILE A 41 -30.62 1.42 -5.75
N MET A 42 -30.94 0.15 -5.51
CA MET A 42 -30.62 -0.50 -4.25
C MET A 42 -29.12 -0.45 -4.00
N ALA A 43 -28.70 0.37 -3.03
CA ALA A 43 -27.34 0.40 -2.53
C ALA A 43 -26.94 -0.99 -2.03
N SER A 44 -25.98 -1.63 -2.68
CA SER A 44 -25.38 -2.86 -2.20
C SER A 44 -24.74 -2.61 -0.83
N LYS A 45 -25.10 -3.42 0.18
CA LYS A 45 -24.56 -3.35 1.55
C LYS A 45 -23.02 -3.36 1.51
N PRO A 46 -22.33 -2.50 2.28
CA PRO A 46 -20.87 -2.53 2.37
C PRO A 46 -20.40 -3.90 2.90
N PRO A 47 -19.24 -4.41 2.46
CA PRO A 47 -18.74 -5.70 2.92
C PRO A 47 -18.48 -5.67 4.42
N THR A 48 -19.08 -6.60 5.16
CA THR A 48 -18.79 -6.80 6.58
C THR A 48 -17.48 -7.56 6.73
N TRP A 49 -16.41 -6.85 7.13
CA TRP A 49 -15.07 -7.40 7.35
C TRP A 49 -15.05 -8.60 8.30
N THR A 50 -15.97 -8.64 9.27
CA THR A 50 -16.18 -9.77 10.17
C THR A 50 -16.36 -11.09 9.42
N ARG A 51 -17.07 -11.10 8.28
CA ARG A 51 -17.36 -12.34 7.53
C ARG A 51 -16.18 -12.85 6.68
N LEU A 52 -15.23 -11.97 6.34
CA LEU A 52 -14.10 -12.28 5.46
C LEU A 52 -13.00 -13.10 6.15
N TYR A 53 -12.95 -13.04 7.48
CA TYR A 53 -12.02 -13.77 8.36
C TYR A 53 -12.73 -14.66 9.39
N SER A 54 -14.05 -14.84 9.28
CA SER A 54 -14.79 -15.76 10.13
C SER A 54 -14.51 -17.22 9.74
N SER A 55 -14.18 -18.07 10.72
CA SER A 55 -14.21 -19.52 10.57
C SER A 55 -15.65 -20.00 10.31
N PRO A 56 -15.90 -21.09 9.56
CA PRO A 56 -17.23 -21.68 9.41
C PRO A 56 -17.61 -22.44 10.70
N ALA A 57 -17.82 -21.71 11.79
CA ALA A 57 -18.37 -22.25 13.02
C ALA A 57 -19.76 -21.67 13.23
N SER A 58 -20.74 -22.23 12.53
CA SER A 58 -22.16 -22.09 12.87
C SER A 58 -22.82 -23.45 12.64
N PRO A 59 -23.80 -23.86 13.46
CA PRO A 59 -24.47 -25.15 13.30
C PRO A 59 -25.00 -25.25 11.88
N GLN A 60 -24.68 -26.35 11.20
CA GLN A 60 -25.15 -26.61 9.84
C GLN A 60 -26.68 -26.68 9.86
N LYS A 61 -27.34 -25.57 9.48
CA LYS A 61 -28.63 -25.69 8.80
C LYS A 61 -28.33 -26.40 7.49
N GLU A 62 -28.98 -27.53 7.27
CA GLU A 62 -28.93 -28.31 6.03
C GLU A 62 -29.00 -27.35 4.84
N LYS A 63 -27.90 -27.28 4.08
CA LYS A 63 -27.84 -26.49 2.86
C LYS A 63 -28.41 -27.32 1.72
N ASP A 64 -29.31 -26.71 0.97
CA ASP A 64 -29.82 -27.24 -0.30
C ASP A 64 -28.70 -27.88 -1.14
N PRO A 65 -28.88 -29.13 -1.63
CA PRO A 65 -27.85 -29.86 -2.39
C PRO A 65 -27.48 -29.25 -3.76
N LYS A 66 -28.06 -28.11 -4.15
CA LYS A 66 -27.93 -27.53 -5.51
C LYS A 66 -27.42 -26.07 -5.53
N ALA A 67 -26.87 -25.56 -4.45
CA ALA A 67 -26.16 -24.27 -4.52
C ALA A 67 -24.78 -24.47 -5.17
N GLU A 68 -24.66 -24.15 -6.46
CA GLU A 68 -23.36 -24.06 -7.14
C GLU A 68 -22.40 -23.18 -6.32
N LYS A 69 -21.26 -23.75 -5.92
CA LYS A 69 -20.23 -22.99 -5.20
C LYS A 69 -19.69 -21.93 -6.16
N LYS A 70 -19.93 -20.65 -5.85
CA LYS A 70 -19.31 -19.54 -6.59
C LYS A 70 -17.81 -19.78 -6.72
N PRO A 71 -17.23 -19.61 -7.92
CA PRO A 71 -15.80 -19.83 -8.14
C PRO A 71 -15.00 -18.86 -7.25
N ILE A 72 -13.91 -19.37 -6.68
CA ILE A 72 -12.99 -18.56 -5.88
C ILE A 72 -12.31 -17.58 -6.84
N PRO A 73 -12.38 -16.26 -6.61
CA PRO A 73 -11.74 -15.29 -7.50
C PRO A 73 -10.22 -15.49 -7.55
N GLU A 74 -9.64 -15.48 -8.74
CA GLU A 74 -8.20 -15.51 -8.94
C GLU A 74 -7.56 -14.22 -8.37
N PRO A 75 -6.44 -14.31 -7.62
CA PRO A 75 -5.71 -13.12 -7.21
C PRO A 75 -5.10 -12.39 -8.41
N ARG A 76 -5.33 -11.07 -8.48
CA ARG A 76 -4.73 -10.20 -9.48
C ARG A 76 -3.25 -9.95 -9.15
N PRO A 77 -2.34 -10.03 -10.13
CA PRO A 77 -0.92 -9.80 -9.92
C PRO A 77 -0.69 -8.32 -9.70
N SER A 78 0.08 -8.01 -8.66
CA SER A 78 0.38 -6.65 -8.26
C SER A 78 1.79 -6.54 -7.70
N SER A 79 2.33 -5.32 -7.71
CA SER A 79 3.62 -5.00 -7.14
C SER A 79 3.52 -3.80 -6.22
N SER A 80 4.40 -3.72 -5.23
CA SER A 80 4.46 -2.58 -4.33
C SER A 80 5.87 -2.35 -3.79
N ILE A 81 6.23 -1.09 -3.56
CA ILE A 81 7.56 -0.67 -3.12
C ILE A 81 7.48 -0.06 -1.72
N VAL A 82 8.19 -0.68 -0.78
CA VAL A 82 8.64 -0.03 0.46
C VAL A 82 9.82 0.88 0.10
N LEU A 83 9.53 2.16 -0.14
CA LEU A 83 10.52 3.13 -0.56
C LEU A 83 11.16 3.81 0.64
N LEU A 84 12.48 3.73 0.76
CA LEU A 84 13.24 4.43 1.80
C LEU A 84 13.86 5.72 1.25
N SER A 85 13.60 6.83 1.93
CA SER A 85 14.29 8.10 1.71
C SER A 85 15.80 7.98 2.04
N PRO A 86 16.62 8.96 1.60
CA PRO A 86 18.02 9.08 2.02
C PRO A 86 18.23 9.05 3.55
N THR A 87 17.23 9.50 4.31
CA THR A 87 17.19 9.55 5.79
C THR A 87 16.51 8.34 6.44
N ASN A 88 16.29 7.25 5.69
CA ASN A 88 15.65 6.00 6.14
C ASN A 88 14.20 6.16 6.63
N GLU A 89 13.49 7.16 6.12
CA GLU A 89 12.04 7.28 6.30
C GLU A 89 11.32 6.47 5.22
N VAL A 90 10.17 5.92 5.55
CA VAL A 90 9.36 5.10 4.64
C VAL A 90 8.27 5.96 4.00
N LEU A 91 8.04 5.79 2.70
CA LEU A 91 6.91 6.41 2.01
C LEU A 91 5.61 5.63 2.24
N LEU A 92 4.57 6.32 2.68
CA LEU A 92 3.19 5.85 2.58
C LEU A 92 2.33 6.85 1.81
N LEU A 93 1.37 6.31 1.06
CA LEU A 93 0.33 7.03 0.36
C LEU A 93 -0.98 6.91 1.13
N HIS A 94 -1.66 8.04 1.30
CA HIS A 94 -3.00 8.12 1.86
C HIS A 94 -3.99 8.27 0.71
N ARG A 95 -4.74 7.19 0.39
CA ARG A 95 -5.80 7.27 -0.62
C ARG A 95 -7.07 7.85 0.01
N VAL A 96 -7.35 9.14 -0.24
CA VAL A 96 -8.61 9.78 0.15
C VAL A 96 -9.68 9.41 -0.87
N LYS A 97 -10.47 8.37 -0.59
CA LYS A 97 -11.69 8.10 -1.37
C LYS A 97 -12.85 8.92 -0.82
N THR A 98 -13.47 9.71 -1.70
CA THR A 98 -14.75 10.39 -1.41
C THR A 98 -15.96 9.47 -1.56
N SER A 99 -15.78 8.22 -2.02
CA SER A 99 -16.87 7.23 -2.18
C SER A 99 -16.85 6.08 -1.16
N THR A 100 -18.07 5.67 -0.78
CA THR A 100 -18.50 5.03 0.47
C THR A 100 -18.11 3.56 0.70
N SER A 101 -16.96 3.07 0.25
CA SER A 101 -16.59 1.66 0.50
C SER A 101 -15.11 1.34 0.74
N PHE A 102 -14.23 2.34 0.86
CA PHE A 102 -12.91 2.16 1.48
C PHE A 102 -12.60 3.38 2.34
N ALA A 103 -12.52 3.20 3.65
CA ALA A 103 -12.02 4.25 4.54
C ALA A 103 -10.53 4.49 4.25
N SER A 104 -10.16 5.77 4.07
CA SER A 104 -8.83 6.38 4.20
C SER A 104 -7.71 5.48 4.74
N ALA A 105 -7.20 4.59 3.89
CA ALA A 105 -6.15 3.63 4.26
C ALA A 105 -4.81 4.10 3.73
N HIS A 106 -3.77 3.84 4.51
CA HIS A 106 -2.40 4.15 4.12
C HIS A 106 -1.73 2.91 3.54
N VAL A 107 -1.08 3.07 2.38
CA VAL A 107 -0.47 1.97 1.61
C VAL A 107 0.91 2.36 1.11
N PHE A 108 1.76 1.38 0.86
CA PHE A 108 2.96 1.60 0.05
C PHE A 108 2.54 1.89 -1.40
N PRO A 109 3.34 2.66 -2.17
CA PRO A 109 3.13 2.81 -3.60
C PRO A 109 3.05 1.45 -4.29
N GLY A 110 2.09 1.27 -5.18
CA GLY A 110 1.88 0.00 -5.88
C GLY A 110 0.47 -0.22 -6.42
N GLY A 111 0.39 -1.13 -7.37
CA GLY A 111 -0.84 -1.44 -8.10
C GLY A 111 -0.74 -2.74 -8.88
N ASN A 112 -1.71 -2.95 -9.77
CA ASN A 112 -1.80 -4.15 -10.57
C ASN A 112 -0.74 -4.13 -11.67
N LEU A 113 -0.28 -5.30 -12.08
CA LEU A 113 0.47 -5.40 -13.32
C LEU A 113 -0.45 -5.15 -14.51
N ASP A 114 0.10 -4.52 -15.53
CA ASP A 114 -0.56 -4.22 -16.79
C ASP A 114 0.26 -4.78 -17.94
N ALA A 115 -0.34 -5.62 -18.81
CA ALA A 115 0.41 -6.29 -19.88
C ALA A 115 0.92 -5.33 -20.96
N PHE A 116 0.24 -4.20 -21.19
CA PHE A 116 0.68 -3.18 -22.13
C PHE A 116 1.98 -2.53 -21.64
N HIS A 117 2.06 -2.22 -20.34
CA HIS A 117 3.24 -1.60 -19.74
C HIS A 117 4.34 -2.59 -19.36
N ASP A 118 3.98 -3.65 -18.64
CA ASP A 118 4.88 -4.45 -17.81
C ASP A 118 5.36 -5.73 -18.52
N GLY A 119 4.81 -6.06 -19.70
CA GLY A 119 5.17 -7.23 -20.49
C GLY A 119 4.33 -8.47 -20.16
N ASP A 120 4.91 -9.65 -20.35
CA ASP A 120 4.19 -10.92 -20.22
C ASP A 120 3.89 -11.25 -18.76
N ILE A 121 2.59 -11.31 -18.45
CA ILE A 121 2.09 -11.67 -17.13
C ILE A 121 1.60 -13.13 -17.18
N PRO A 122 2.14 -14.04 -16.33
CA PRO A 122 1.71 -15.44 -16.31
C PRO A 122 0.20 -15.58 -16.12
N ALA A 123 -0.43 -16.51 -16.86
CA ALA A 123 -1.88 -16.69 -16.85
C ALA A 123 -2.45 -17.09 -15.47
N PRO A 124 -3.73 -16.80 -15.19
CA PRO A 124 -4.45 -17.33 -14.02
C PRO A 124 -4.20 -18.83 -13.80
N GLY A 125 -3.97 -19.23 -12.54
CA GLY A 125 -3.70 -20.63 -12.16
C GLY A 125 -2.28 -21.14 -12.44
N ALA A 126 -1.44 -20.39 -13.16
CA ALA A 126 -0.04 -20.75 -13.33
C ALA A 126 0.76 -20.51 -12.04
N HIS A 127 1.62 -21.45 -11.65
CA HIS A 127 2.47 -21.31 -10.47
C HIS A 127 3.38 -20.05 -10.56
N ASP A 128 3.91 -19.77 -11.74
CA ASP A 128 4.81 -18.64 -12.01
C ASP A 128 4.12 -17.27 -11.83
N ARG A 129 2.79 -17.22 -11.78
CA ARG A 129 2.02 -16.02 -11.40
C ARG A 129 2.31 -15.58 -9.97
N HIS A 130 2.95 -16.41 -9.16
CA HIS A 130 3.29 -16.10 -7.77
C HIS A 130 4.80 -16.05 -7.52
N VAL A 131 5.57 -15.84 -8.58
CA VAL A 131 7.03 -15.75 -8.55
C VAL A 131 7.45 -14.33 -8.96
N ASP A 132 8.53 -13.83 -8.34
CA ASP A 132 9.17 -12.57 -8.78
C ASP A 132 9.63 -12.70 -10.24
N GLY A 133 9.59 -11.60 -11.00
CA GLY A 133 10.00 -11.59 -12.39
C GLY A 133 10.03 -10.20 -13.01
N PRO A 134 10.48 -10.07 -14.27
CA PRO A 134 10.62 -8.79 -14.96
C PRO A 134 9.35 -7.93 -14.94
N ALA A 135 8.19 -8.54 -15.19
CA ALA A 135 6.91 -7.83 -15.17
C ALA A 135 6.57 -7.26 -13.78
N TYR A 136 6.83 -8.03 -12.71
CA TYR A 136 6.63 -7.54 -11.35
C TYR A 136 7.57 -6.38 -11.01
N ARG A 137 8.83 -6.45 -11.43
CA ARG A 137 9.82 -5.41 -11.15
C ARG A 137 9.53 -4.12 -11.92
N LEU A 138 9.18 -4.24 -13.20
CA LEU A 138 8.81 -3.09 -14.02
C LEU A 138 7.51 -2.44 -13.51
N GLY A 139 6.50 -3.25 -13.20
CA GLY A 139 5.24 -2.76 -12.64
C GLY A 139 5.42 -2.07 -11.28
N ALA A 140 6.32 -2.53 -10.42
CA ALA A 140 6.68 -1.84 -9.18
C ALA A 140 7.18 -0.41 -9.44
N ILE A 141 8.11 -0.24 -10.37
CA ILE A 141 8.70 1.07 -10.70
C ILE A 141 7.67 1.97 -11.39
N ARG A 142 6.91 1.43 -12.34
CA ARG A 142 5.84 2.15 -13.03
C ARG A 142 4.81 2.69 -12.04
N GLU A 143 4.24 1.82 -11.20
CA GLU A 143 3.23 2.21 -10.22
C GLU A 143 3.78 3.25 -9.23
N CYS A 144 5.02 3.10 -8.77
CA CYS A 144 5.67 4.12 -7.95
C CYS A 144 5.74 5.47 -8.67
N PHE A 145 6.12 5.49 -9.96
CA PHE A 145 6.17 6.72 -10.73
C PHE A 145 4.78 7.31 -10.97
N GLU A 146 3.79 6.51 -11.37
CA GLU A 146 2.42 6.98 -11.57
C GLU A 146 1.83 7.59 -10.30
N GLU A 147 1.99 6.91 -9.16
CA GLU A 147 1.38 7.33 -7.90
C GLU A 147 2.15 8.43 -7.17
N THR A 148 3.47 8.54 -7.36
CA THR A 148 4.29 9.48 -6.55
C THR A 148 5.02 10.50 -7.39
N GLY A 149 5.27 10.22 -8.67
CA GLY A 149 6.19 10.97 -9.52
C GLY A 149 7.67 10.75 -9.22
N ILE A 150 8.01 9.93 -8.23
CA ILE A 150 9.39 9.50 -7.98
C ILE A 150 9.74 8.44 -9.02
N LEU A 151 10.67 8.79 -9.90
CA LEU A 151 11.13 7.89 -10.95
C LEU A 151 12.35 7.07 -10.47
N LEU A 152 12.18 5.75 -10.40
CA LEU A 152 13.25 4.80 -10.07
C LEU A 152 13.88 4.25 -11.35
N ALA A 153 14.48 5.15 -12.12
CA ALA A 153 15.20 4.83 -13.35
C ALA A 153 16.58 5.47 -13.31
N ASN A 154 17.57 4.81 -13.89
CA ASN A 154 18.94 5.26 -13.95
C ASN A 154 19.28 5.83 -15.33
N LYS A 155 20.09 6.89 -15.31
CA LYS A 155 20.81 7.44 -16.45
C LYS A 155 22.25 7.69 -16.01
N ASP A 156 23.22 7.15 -16.74
CA ASP A 156 24.65 7.27 -16.41
C ASP A 156 25.00 6.88 -14.96
N GLY A 157 24.35 5.82 -14.46
CA GLY A 157 24.55 5.30 -13.10
C GLY A 157 23.97 6.16 -11.98
N ARG A 158 23.13 7.15 -12.29
CA ARG A 158 22.41 7.97 -11.31
C ARG A 158 20.91 7.90 -11.54
N LEU A 159 20.15 7.97 -10.45
CA LEU A 159 18.70 8.08 -10.56
C LEU A 159 18.31 9.39 -11.26
N VAL A 160 17.37 9.30 -12.18
CA VAL A 160 16.87 10.44 -12.94
C VAL A 160 16.07 11.38 -12.04
N ASP A 161 16.32 12.67 -12.17
CA ASP A 161 15.50 13.77 -11.66
C ASP A 161 14.86 14.49 -12.84
N LEU A 162 13.53 14.52 -12.85
CA LEU A 162 12.75 15.15 -13.92
C LEU A 162 12.14 16.47 -13.40
N PRO A 163 12.10 17.54 -14.21
CA PRO A 163 11.36 18.75 -13.88
C PRO A 163 9.87 18.45 -13.62
N GLN A 164 9.24 19.19 -12.69
CA GLN A 164 7.87 18.88 -12.25
C GLN A 164 6.86 18.80 -13.39
N GLN A 165 6.90 19.75 -14.32
CA GLN A 165 6.00 19.76 -15.46
C GLN A 165 6.15 18.51 -16.34
N GLU A 166 7.39 18.14 -16.70
CA GLU A 166 7.68 16.95 -17.51
C GLU A 166 7.25 15.67 -16.80
N ARG A 167 7.48 15.58 -15.48
CA ARG A 167 6.99 14.45 -14.67
C ARG A 167 5.48 14.33 -14.75
N ASP A 168 4.76 15.41 -14.48
CA ASP A 168 3.30 15.36 -14.36
C ASP A 168 2.64 15.09 -15.73
N GLU A 169 3.21 15.61 -16.82
CA GLU A 169 2.78 15.28 -18.18
C GLU A 169 3.03 13.80 -18.52
N ALA A 170 4.23 13.28 -18.23
CA ALA A 170 4.57 11.88 -18.47
C ALA A 170 3.67 10.95 -17.65
N ARG A 171 3.45 11.23 -16.36
CA ARG A 171 2.57 10.45 -15.48
C ARG A 171 1.16 10.36 -16.05
N LYS A 172 0.57 11.48 -16.50
CA LYS A 172 -0.76 11.49 -17.11
C LYS A 172 -0.83 10.63 -18.36
N LYS A 173 0.16 10.74 -19.26
CA LYS A 173 0.21 9.97 -20.51
C LYS A 173 0.40 8.47 -20.25
N ILE A 174 1.27 8.11 -19.30
CA ILE A 174 1.53 6.70 -18.93
C ILE A 174 0.29 6.10 -18.25
N HIS A 175 -0.28 6.78 -17.26
CA HIS A 175 -1.47 6.30 -16.55
C HIS A 175 -2.67 6.13 -17.48
N GLY A 176 -2.84 7.03 -18.45
CA GLY A 176 -3.87 6.91 -19.48
C GLY A 176 -3.55 5.93 -20.61
N SER A 177 -2.46 5.14 -20.48
CA SER A 177 -1.94 4.21 -21.49
C SER A 177 -1.75 4.82 -22.88
N GLN A 178 -1.47 6.13 -22.96
CA GLN A 178 -1.21 6.84 -24.21
C GLN A 178 0.22 6.58 -24.71
N ILE A 179 1.15 6.38 -23.79
CA ILE A 179 2.53 5.97 -24.07
C ILE A 179 2.91 4.80 -23.17
N LYS A 180 3.71 3.87 -23.70
CA LYS A 180 4.25 2.75 -22.93
C LYS A 180 5.36 3.24 -22.00
N PHE A 181 5.36 2.76 -20.75
CA PHE A 181 6.30 3.22 -19.72
C PHE A 181 7.76 3.00 -20.14
N ALA A 182 8.09 1.80 -20.63
CA ALA A 182 9.44 1.48 -21.09
C ALA A 182 9.89 2.36 -22.28
N ASP A 183 8.98 2.74 -23.17
CA ASP A 183 9.30 3.60 -24.31
C ASP A 183 9.49 5.06 -23.89
N TYR A 184 8.75 5.52 -22.88
CA TYR A 184 9.02 6.80 -22.23
C TYR A 184 10.42 6.84 -21.62
N LEU A 185 10.84 5.80 -20.89
CA LEU A 185 12.19 5.73 -20.32
C LEU A 185 13.28 5.81 -21.40
N LYS A 186 13.11 5.07 -22.50
CA LYS A 186 14.02 5.17 -23.66
C LYS A 186 14.06 6.58 -24.24
N SER A 187 12.92 7.27 -24.32
CA SER A 187 12.86 8.63 -24.88
C SER A 187 13.65 9.67 -24.09
N ILE A 188 13.90 9.42 -22.80
CA ILE A 188 14.72 10.27 -21.93
C ILE A 188 16.13 9.69 -21.71
N ASP A 189 16.48 8.63 -22.44
CA ASP A 189 17.75 7.89 -22.34
C ASP A 189 18.00 7.39 -20.91
N ALA A 190 16.99 6.70 -20.36
CA ALA A 190 17.01 6.09 -19.04
C ALA A 190 16.55 4.64 -19.09
N GLU A 191 17.00 3.86 -18.10
CA GLU A 191 16.61 2.46 -17.91
C GLU A 191 15.98 2.27 -16.51
N PRO A 192 14.95 1.41 -16.38
CA PRO A 192 14.36 1.15 -15.07
C PRO A 192 15.39 0.50 -14.13
N ASP A 193 15.47 0.95 -12.87
CA ASP A 193 16.41 0.38 -11.90
C ASP A 193 15.89 -0.93 -11.28
N LEU A 194 15.80 -1.96 -12.12
CA LEU A 194 15.28 -3.28 -11.72
C LEU A 194 16.17 -3.97 -10.68
N ASN A 195 17.48 -3.68 -10.68
CA ASN A 195 18.46 -4.25 -9.76
C ASN A 195 18.43 -3.57 -8.38
N GLY A 196 18.02 -2.29 -8.31
CA GLY A 196 17.79 -1.59 -7.05
C GLY A 196 16.60 -2.12 -6.23
N LEU A 197 15.69 -2.86 -6.87
CA LEU A 197 14.59 -3.56 -6.19
C LEU A 197 15.10 -4.81 -5.46
N VAL A 198 15.10 -4.74 -4.12
CA VAL A 198 15.37 -5.89 -3.26
C VAL A 198 14.06 -6.63 -3.01
N PRO A 199 13.86 -7.87 -3.50
CA PRO A 199 12.65 -8.62 -3.22
C PRO A 199 12.48 -8.83 -1.71
N PHE A 200 11.27 -8.60 -1.21
CA PHE A 200 11.03 -8.65 0.23
C PHE A 200 10.02 -9.70 0.67
N THR A 201 8.74 -9.61 0.30
CA THR A 201 7.74 -10.63 0.66
C THR A 201 6.63 -10.64 -0.39
N ARG A 202 5.95 -11.77 -0.56
CA ARG A 202 4.71 -11.84 -1.34
C ARG A 202 3.50 -11.99 -0.43
N TRP A 203 2.43 -11.29 -0.76
CA TRP A 203 1.17 -11.35 -0.03
C TRP A 203 0.05 -11.79 -0.95
N ILE A 204 -0.61 -12.89 -0.61
CA ILE A 204 -1.79 -13.37 -1.34
C ILE A 204 -3.02 -13.08 -0.49
N THR A 205 -3.98 -12.38 -1.08
CA THR A 205 -5.23 -12.06 -0.38
C THR A 205 -6.01 -13.35 -0.10
N PRO A 206 -6.52 -13.57 1.13
CA PRO A 206 -7.24 -14.80 1.47
C PRO A 206 -8.52 -15.00 0.63
N VAL A 207 -8.91 -16.27 0.44
CA VAL A 207 -10.06 -16.68 -0.41
C VAL A 207 -11.40 -16.10 0.02
N GLY A 208 -11.53 -15.69 1.30
CA GLY A 208 -12.74 -15.07 1.84
C GLY A 208 -12.99 -13.65 1.34
N VAL A 209 -11.97 -12.97 0.78
CA VAL A 209 -12.04 -11.58 0.34
C VAL A 209 -12.44 -11.51 -1.14
N PRO A 210 -13.48 -10.75 -1.55
CA PRO A 210 -13.93 -10.70 -2.94
C PRO A 210 -12.89 -10.17 -3.92
N LYS A 211 -12.13 -9.15 -3.52
CA LYS A 211 -11.05 -8.56 -4.33
C LYS A 211 -9.73 -9.14 -3.84
N ARG A 212 -9.15 -10.03 -4.65
CA ARG A 212 -7.90 -10.71 -4.31
C ARG A 212 -6.73 -10.20 -5.15
N PHE A 213 -5.57 -10.21 -4.53
CA PHE A 213 -4.30 -9.77 -5.08
C PHE A 213 -3.19 -10.75 -4.70
N THR A 214 -2.18 -10.89 -5.55
CA THR A 214 -0.90 -11.54 -5.28
C THR A 214 0.19 -10.50 -5.46
N THR A 215 0.54 -9.83 -4.36
CA THR A 215 1.40 -8.65 -4.37
C THR A 215 2.83 -9.02 -4.06
N GLN A 216 3.76 -8.77 -4.99
CA GLN A 216 5.19 -8.78 -4.70
C GLN A 216 5.58 -7.45 -4.03
N MET A 217 6.10 -7.52 -2.82
CA MET A 217 6.68 -6.38 -2.12
C MET A 217 8.18 -6.31 -2.40
N TYR A 218 8.66 -5.11 -2.69
CA TYR A 218 10.08 -4.79 -2.81
C TYR A 218 10.49 -3.76 -1.78
N LEU A 219 11.74 -3.81 -1.37
CA LEU A 219 12.42 -2.70 -0.72
C LEU A 219 13.24 -1.95 -1.78
N TYR A 220 13.14 -0.63 -1.80
CA TYR A 220 14.02 0.21 -2.61
C TYR A 220 14.65 1.29 -1.72
N LEU A 221 15.97 1.40 -1.74
CA LEU A 221 16.72 2.33 -0.89
C LEU A 221 17.26 3.49 -1.73
N ILE A 222 16.59 4.65 -1.72
CA ILE A 222 17.10 5.83 -2.44
C ILE A 222 18.51 6.16 -1.93
N PRO A 223 19.52 6.40 -2.79
CA PRO A 223 20.88 6.66 -2.36
C PRO A 223 20.97 7.72 -1.27
N ILE A 224 21.75 7.48 -0.22
CA ILE A 224 21.95 8.43 0.89
C ILE A 224 22.54 9.76 0.39
N SER A 225 23.31 9.71 -0.70
CA SER A 225 23.88 10.89 -1.37
C SER A 225 22.85 11.73 -2.12
N ARG A 226 21.61 11.25 -2.33
CA ARG A 226 20.59 12.01 -3.05
C ARG A 226 20.03 13.09 -2.14
N THR A 227 20.10 14.33 -2.59
CA THR A 227 19.45 15.49 -1.98
C THR A 227 18.18 15.80 -2.74
N GLY A 228 17.01 15.82 -2.10
CA GLY A 228 15.77 16.32 -2.75
C GLY A 228 14.61 15.34 -2.91
N VAL A 229 14.47 14.32 -2.05
CA VAL A 229 13.19 13.61 -1.94
C VAL A 229 12.29 14.43 -1.01
N PRO A 230 11.12 14.92 -1.47
CA PRO A 230 10.24 15.72 -0.62
C PRO A 230 9.73 14.90 0.57
N SER A 231 9.66 15.51 1.76
CA SER A 231 9.10 14.86 2.96
C SER A 231 7.60 14.60 2.84
N GLU A 232 6.89 15.46 2.12
CA GLU A 232 5.48 15.34 1.79
C GLU A 232 5.25 15.75 0.33
N MET A 233 4.29 15.10 -0.34
CA MET A 233 3.87 15.48 -1.69
C MET A 233 2.35 15.37 -1.83
N LEU A 234 1.76 16.37 -2.47
CA LEU A 234 0.38 16.28 -2.96
C LEU A 234 0.41 15.68 -4.37
N VAL A 235 -0.25 14.54 -4.53
CA VAL A 235 -0.37 13.88 -5.82
C VAL A 235 -1.73 14.23 -6.43
N PRO A 236 -1.76 14.94 -7.59
CA PRO A 236 -2.98 15.13 -8.35
C PRO A 236 -3.48 13.79 -8.88
N THR A 237 -4.79 13.55 -8.81
CA THR A 237 -5.38 12.38 -9.47
C THR A 237 -5.63 12.63 -10.96
N PRO A 238 -5.59 11.57 -11.80
CA PRO A 238 -5.78 11.65 -13.25
C PRO A 238 -7.13 12.27 -13.66
N ASP A 239 -8.15 12.13 -12.83
CA ASP A 239 -9.54 12.42 -13.20
C ASP A 239 -9.94 13.88 -12.96
N GLY A 240 -9.06 14.73 -12.41
CA GLY A 240 -9.40 16.09 -11.97
C GLY A 240 -10.47 16.15 -10.86
N GLY A 241 -10.92 14.99 -10.37
CA GLY A 241 -11.80 14.84 -9.22
C GLY A 241 -11.04 14.97 -7.90
N VAL A 242 -11.78 15.27 -6.83
CA VAL A 242 -11.27 15.49 -5.47
C VAL A 242 -10.91 14.16 -4.79
N GLU A 243 -10.05 13.36 -5.40
CA GLU A 243 -9.30 12.32 -4.69
C GLU A 243 -7.87 12.85 -4.53
N HIS A 244 -7.57 13.40 -3.35
CA HIS A 244 -6.21 13.83 -3.02
C HIS A 244 -5.45 12.62 -2.48
N THR A 245 -4.34 12.25 -3.13
CA THR A 245 -3.40 11.30 -2.54
C THR A 245 -2.31 12.09 -1.86
N GLU A 246 -2.25 12.01 -0.52
CA GLU A 246 -1.15 12.58 0.24
C GLU A 246 -0.04 11.54 0.35
N ALA A 247 1.17 11.92 -0.03
CA ALA A 247 2.36 11.10 0.15
C ALA A 247 3.15 11.63 1.34
N LEU A 248 3.51 10.76 2.28
CA LEU A 248 4.24 11.12 3.49
C LEU A 248 5.44 10.19 3.68
N PHE A 249 6.62 10.77 3.81
CA PHE A 249 7.78 10.08 4.38
C PHE A 249 7.78 10.25 5.90
N ALA A 250 7.88 9.14 6.63
CA ALA A 250 8.13 9.17 8.06
C ALA A 250 8.86 7.91 8.53
N PRO A 251 9.48 7.92 9.72
CA PRO A 251 10.01 6.71 10.33
C PRO A 251 8.90 5.66 10.50
N PRO A 252 9.16 4.34 10.35
CA PRO A 252 8.13 3.31 10.49
C PRO A 252 7.36 3.39 11.81
N GLN A 253 8.06 3.72 12.90
CA GLN A 253 7.48 3.86 14.23
C GLN A 253 6.43 4.97 14.28
N THR A 254 6.62 6.07 13.54
CA THR A 254 5.66 7.17 13.48
C THR A 254 4.32 6.71 12.92
N PHE A 255 4.33 5.88 11.87
CA PHE A 255 3.10 5.30 11.31
C PHE A 255 2.42 4.37 12.30
N LEU A 256 3.17 3.47 12.95
CA LEU A 256 2.60 2.55 13.95
C LEU A 256 2.00 3.32 15.15
N SER A 257 2.65 4.40 15.61
CA SER A 257 2.13 5.27 16.65
C SER A 257 0.84 5.99 16.22
N ARG A 258 0.74 6.41 14.95
CA ARG A 258 -0.50 6.99 14.41
C ARG A 258 -1.63 5.96 14.35
N VAL A 259 -1.34 4.69 14.01
CA VAL A 259 -2.34 3.60 14.08
C VAL A 259 -2.79 3.36 15.53
N ALA A 260 -1.86 3.29 16.48
CA ALA A 260 -2.17 3.11 17.90
C ALA A 260 -3.04 4.26 18.45
N ALA A 261 -2.82 5.49 17.96
CA ALA A 261 -3.62 6.66 18.28
C ALA A 261 -4.94 6.77 17.47
N ASN A 262 -5.31 5.76 16.67
CA ASN A 262 -6.46 5.76 15.76
C ASN A 262 -6.47 6.94 14.75
N LYS A 263 -5.30 7.47 14.40
CA LYS A 263 -5.11 8.53 13.41
C LYS A 263 -4.76 8.00 12.01
N MET A 264 -4.61 6.68 11.88
CA MET A 264 -4.21 6.03 10.63
C MET A 264 -4.78 4.61 10.59
N ILE A 265 -5.16 4.15 9.39
CA ILE A 265 -5.59 2.78 9.14
C ILE A 265 -4.51 2.11 8.29
N LEU A 266 -3.96 1.01 8.82
CA LEU A 266 -3.06 0.11 8.10
C LEU A 266 -3.67 -1.28 8.05
N PHE A 267 -3.67 -1.87 6.87
CA PHE A 267 -4.00 -3.28 6.72
C PHE A 267 -2.84 -4.17 7.22
N PRO A 268 -3.12 -5.45 7.52
CA PRO A 268 -2.11 -6.37 8.07
C PRO A 268 -0.78 -6.41 7.31
N PRO A 269 -0.73 -6.43 5.95
CA PRO A 269 0.54 -6.43 5.23
C PRO A 269 1.41 -5.20 5.54
N GLN A 270 0.82 -4.01 5.47
CA GLN A 270 1.52 -2.75 5.72
C GLN A 270 1.98 -2.64 7.18
N TYR A 271 1.08 -2.93 8.12
CA TYR A 271 1.42 -2.90 9.54
C TYR A 271 2.54 -3.89 9.88
N TYR A 272 2.47 -5.11 9.36
CA TYR A 272 3.46 -6.15 9.61
C TYR A 272 4.83 -5.77 9.04
N ILE A 273 4.88 -5.28 7.80
CA ILE A 273 6.12 -4.82 7.18
C ILE A 273 6.73 -3.67 7.97
N LEU A 274 5.94 -2.66 8.36
CA LEU A 274 6.46 -1.55 9.17
C LEU A 274 6.97 -2.04 10.54
N SER A 275 6.28 -2.98 11.17
CA SER A 275 6.71 -3.60 12.44
C SER A 275 8.04 -4.35 12.33
N LEU A 276 8.34 -4.91 11.16
CA LEU A 276 9.66 -5.48 10.88
C LEU A 276 10.72 -4.39 10.74
N LEU A 277 10.39 -3.32 10.02
CA LEU A 277 11.32 -2.23 9.74
C LEU A 277 11.69 -1.42 11.00
N THR A 278 10.81 -1.30 12.00
CA THR A 278 11.13 -0.59 13.27
C THR A 278 12.29 -1.22 14.03
N LYS A 279 12.62 -2.50 13.79
CA LYS A 279 13.82 -3.15 14.34
C LYS A 279 15.12 -2.46 13.86
N PHE A 280 15.10 -1.86 12.67
CA PHE A 280 16.30 -1.33 12.00
C PHE A 280 16.24 0.18 11.77
N LEU A 281 15.09 0.68 11.34
CA LEU A 281 14.92 2.06 10.89
C LEU A 281 14.39 2.92 12.04
N LYS A 282 15.20 3.88 12.46
CA LYS A 282 14.92 4.79 13.58
C LYS A 282 14.59 6.22 13.13
N GLY A 283 14.61 6.48 11.83
CA GLY A 283 14.34 7.80 11.27
C GLY A 283 15.57 8.70 11.21
N PRO A 284 15.39 10.01 10.99
CA PRO A 284 16.48 10.97 10.89
C PRO A 284 17.23 11.12 12.22
N THR A 285 18.50 11.52 12.14
CA THR A 285 19.31 11.91 13.30
C THR A 285 19.49 13.44 13.33
N ALA A 286 19.65 14.01 14.53
CA ALA A 286 19.95 15.43 14.70
C ALA A 286 21.38 15.79 14.26
N SER A 287 22.30 14.82 14.23
CA SER A 287 23.68 15.02 13.78
C SER A 287 23.79 14.95 12.26
N VAL A 288 24.00 16.09 11.61
CA VAL A 288 24.15 16.17 10.15
C VAL A 288 25.41 15.45 9.68
N GLU A 289 26.53 15.62 10.40
CA GLU A 289 27.83 15.04 10.06
C GLU A 289 27.84 13.51 10.15
N GLU A 290 27.22 12.95 11.19
CA GLU A 290 27.17 11.50 11.40
C GLU A 290 26.01 10.82 10.64
N GLY A 291 25.09 11.62 10.09
CA GLY A 291 23.89 11.17 9.39
C GLY A 291 24.16 10.06 8.38
N PRO A 292 25.04 10.25 7.37
CA PRO A 292 25.29 9.23 6.36
C PRO A 292 25.77 7.89 6.92
N VAL A 293 26.66 7.90 7.91
CA VAL A 293 27.17 6.68 8.56
C VAL A 293 26.06 6.01 9.36
N TYR A 294 25.28 6.79 10.11
CA TYR A 294 24.13 6.33 10.87
C TYR A 294 23.07 5.66 9.98
N TYR A 295 22.71 6.27 8.84
CA TYR A 295 21.75 5.69 7.90
C TYR A 295 22.31 4.43 7.23
N THR A 296 23.59 4.44 6.84
CA THR A 296 24.27 3.28 6.24
C THR A 296 24.28 2.07 7.17
N LYS A 297 24.55 2.28 8.46
CA LYS A 297 24.55 1.21 9.47
C LYS A 297 23.17 0.53 9.57
N GLN A 298 22.10 1.30 9.60
CA GLN A 298 20.72 0.79 9.63
C GLN A 298 20.39 0.00 8.36
N ARG A 299 20.71 0.53 7.18
CA ARG A 299 20.49 -0.16 5.88
C ARG A 299 21.24 -1.48 5.80
N ARG A 300 22.49 -1.52 6.27
CA ARG A 300 23.30 -2.76 6.30
C ARG A 300 22.68 -3.82 7.22
N ALA A 301 22.21 -3.41 8.39
CA ALA A 301 21.52 -4.32 9.31
C ALA A 301 20.22 -4.88 8.70
N LEU A 302 19.41 -4.02 8.08
CA LEU A 302 18.19 -4.41 7.37
C LEU A 302 18.49 -5.40 6.24
N LEU A 303 19.43 -5.08 5.35
CA LEU A 303 19.79 -5.96 4.24
C LEU A 303 20.38 -7.30 4.71
N LYS A 304 21.14 -7.31 5.81
CA LYS A 304 21.61 -8.56 6.43
C LYS A 304 20.44 -9.40 6.94
N PHE A 305 19.46 -8.78 7.59
CA PHE A 305 18.24 -9.46 8.05
C PHE A 305 17.45 -10.06 6.88
N LEU A 306 17.28 -9.33 5.77
CA LEU A 306 16.56 -9.84 4.60
C LEU A 306 17.21 -11.06 3.96
N ARG A 307 18.54 -11.19 4.07
CA ARG A 307 19.31 -12.31 3.52
C ARG A 307 19.50 -13.47 4.49
N ALA A 308 19.14 -13.30 5.76
CA ALA A 308 19.40 -14.29 6.79
C ALA A 308 18.34 -15.40 6.76
N THR A 309 18.81 -16.64 6.87
CA THR A 309 18.00 -17.80 7.28
C THR A 309 18.73 -18.50 8.45
N PRO A 310 18.00 -19.07 9.44
CA PRO A 310 16.55 -19.02 9.59
C PRO A 310 16.01 -17.60 9.82
N THR A 311 14.80 -17.30 9.33
CA THR A 311 14.16 -15.97 9.44
C THR A 311 13.47 -15.74 10.79
N ALA A 312 13.62 -16.68 11.71
CA ALA A 312 13.04 -16.67 13.03
C ALA A 312 14.15 -16.58 14.09
N ASP A 313 13.86 -15.90 15.18
CA ASP A 313 14.74 -15.63 16.30
C ASP A 313 14.57 -16.69 17.41
N THR A 314 13.35 -17.17 17.65
CA THR A 314 13.02 -18.11 18.74
C THR A 314 13.25 -19.57 18.34
N ASP A 315 13.53 -20.45 19.31
CA ASP A 315 13.85 -21.85 19.03
C ASP A 315 12.71 -22.58 18.32
N LYS A 316 11.46 -22.36 18.76
CA LYS A 316 10.27 -22.91 18.09
C LYS A 316 10.08 -22.34 16.69
N GLY A 317 10.36 -21.04 16.52
CA GLY A 317 10.32 -20.40 15.22
C GLY A 317 11.31 -21.01 14.24
N LYS A 318 12.57 -21.20 14.67
CA LYS A 318 13.65 -21.82 13.90
C LYS A 318 13.38 -23.29 13.57
N ALA A 319 12.70 -24.01 14.46
CA ALA A 319 12.30 -25.39 14.21
C ALA A 319 11.22 -25.53 13.12
N HIS A 320 10.46 -24.46 12.83
CA HIS A 320 9.45 -24.50 11.77
C HIS A 320 10.10 -24.43 10.38
N VAL A 321 9.65 -25.29 9.46
CA VAL A 321 10.21 -25.42 8.10
C VAL A 321 10.26 -24.09 7.33
N THR A 322 9.24 -23.24 7.49
CA THR A 322 9.18 -21.96 6.77
C THR A 322 10.19 -20.93 7.26
N SER A 323 10.88 -21.17 8.39
CA SER A 323 11.99 -20.31 8.82
C SER A 323 13.20 -20.42 7.90
N GLY A 324 13.39 -21.56 7.22
CA GLY A 324 14.44 -21.76 6.22
C GLY A 324 14.19 -21.03 4.89
N ILE A 325 12.98 -20.51 4.67
CA ILE A 325 12.61 -19.78 3.45
C ILE A 325 13.08 -18.32 3.60
N SER A 326 13.90 -17.87 2.65
CA SER A 326 14.40 -16.50 2.56
C SER A 326 13.24 -15.48 2.58
N TRP A 327 13.49 -14.25 3.05
CA TRP A 327 12.45 -13.22 3.03
C TRP A 327 11.86 -13.02 1.63
N ALA A 328 12.73 -12.83 0.63
CA ALA A 328 12.38 -12.65 -0.78
C ALA A 328 11.36 -13.69 -1.30
N ASP A 329 11.48 -14.93 -0.82
CA ASP A 329 10.65 -16.06 -1.27
C ASP A 329 9.45 -16.33 -0.35
N LYS A 330 9.32 -15.62 0.78
CA LYS A 330 8.16 -15.80 1.66
C LYS A 330 6.87 -15.41 0.97
N VAL A 331 5.86 -16.26 1.11
CA VAL A 331 4.49 -15.98 0.68
C VAL A 331 3.55 -16.08 1.86
N MET A 332 2.80 -15.01 2.12
CA MET A 332 1.89 -14.89 3.25
C MET A 332 0.46 -14.70 2.75
N SER A 333 -0.42 -15.64 3.09
CA SER A 333 -1.87 -15.50 2.99
C SER A 333 -2.46 -15.61 4.39
N PRO A 334 -2.74 -14.48 5.08
CA PRO A 334 -3.23 -14.49 6.44
C PRO A 334 -4.47 -15.36 6.60
N TYR A 335 -4.47 -16.22 7.61
CA TYR A 335 -5.63 -17.05 7.93
C TYR A 335 -6.01 -16.91 9.39
N HIS A 336 -7.30 -17.07 9.67
CA HIS A 336 -7.81 -17.01 11.03
C HIS A 336 -7.26 -18.18 11.85
N LEU A 337 -6.45 -17.88 12.87
CA LEU A 337 -5.94 -18.86 13.82
C LEU A 337 -6.98 -19.10 14.92
N PHE A 338 -7.33 -18.04 15.67
CA PHE A 338 -8.41 -18.04 16.66
C PHE A 338 -8.83 -16.59 16.99
N VAL A 339 -9.89 -16.42 17.78
CA VAL A 339 -10.28 -15.14 18.39
C VAL A 339 -9.86 -15.16 19.84
N ARG A 340 -9.09 -14.15 20.29
CA ARG A 340 -8.62 -14.06 21.68
C ARG A 340 -9.78 -13.94 22.65
N LYS A 341 -9.73 -14.66 23.78
CA LYS A 341 -10.76 -14.56 24.82
C LYS A 341 -10.73 -13.21 25.53
N SER A 342 -9.54 -12.68 25.79
CA SER A 342 -9.30 -11.50 26.62
C SER A 342 -9.78 -10.18 25.99
N ASP A 343 -9.52 -9.98 24.70
CA ASP A 343 -9.77 -8.70 24.01
C ASP A 343 -10.61 -8.84 22.72
N LYS A 344 -11.04 -10.07 22.38
CA LYS A 344 -11.83 -10.40 21.19
C LYS A 344 -11.16 -10.06 19.85
N ARG A 345 -9.86 -9.76 19.83
CA ARG A 345 -9.10 -9.58 18.59
C ARG A 345 -8.96 -10.91 17.86
N VAL A 346 -9.01 -10.85 16.53
CA VAL A 346 -8.68 -11.98 15.66
C VAL A 346 -7.18 -12.14 15.62
N VAL A 347 -6.69 -13.36 15.84
CA VAL A 347 -5.29 -13.74 15.65
C VAL A 347 -5.13 -14.35 14.26
N LEU A 348 -4.30 -13.74 13.44
CA LEU A 348 -3.98 -14.19 12.09
C LEU A 348 -2.63 -14.91 12.07
N GLY A 349 -2.64 -16.15 11.60
CA GLY A 349 -1.43 -16.88 11.23
C GLY A 349 -0.93 -16.45 9.85
N LEU A 350 0.38 -16.44 9.65
CA LEU A 350 1.03 -15.90 8.44
C LEU A 350 1.87 -16.93 7.68
N GLU A 351 2.00 -18.17 8.14
CA GLU A 351 2.93 -19.14 7.55
C GLU A 351 2.43 -19.81 6.27
N LYS A 352 1.13 -19.70 5.95
CA LYS A 352 0.53 -20.38 4.80
C LYS A 352 0.63 -19.51 3.55
N PRO A 353 1.03 -20.07 2.38
CA PRO A 353 1.23 -19.30 1.16
C PRO A 353 -0.07 -18.97 0.41
N GLY A 354 -1.21 -19.54 0.81
CA GLY A 354 -2.51 -19.38 0.15
C GLY A 354 -3.00 -20.65 -0.52
N LEU A 355 -4.14 -20.57 -1.21
CA LEU A 355 -4.71 -21.73 -1.93
C LEU A 355 -3.90 -22.03 -3.19
N GLU A 356 -3.42 -20.98 -3.84
CA GLU A 356 -2.74 -20.99 -5.14
C GLU A 356 -1.39 -21.73 -5.10
N LEU A 357 -0.75 -21.74 -3.93
CA LEU A 357 0.55 -22.34 -3.69
C LEU A 357 0.47 -23.49 -2.68
N LYS A 358 -0.74 -24.04 -2.46
CA LYS A 358 -0.94 -25.15 -1.53
C LYS A 358 -0.15 -26.37 -2.00
N GLY A 359 0.69 -26.92 -1.14
CA GLY A 359 1.52 -28.10 -1.44
C GLY A 359 2.84 -27.76 -2.13
N SER A 360 3.12 -26.49 -2.41
CA SER A 360 4.46 -26.04 -2.79
C SER A 360 5.40 -26.02 -1.57
N ASP A 361 6.68 -25.75 -1.82
CA ASP A 361 7.71 -25.47 -0.81
C ASP A 361 7.65 -24.03 -0.26
N ARG A 362 6.69 -23.22 -0.74
CA ARG A 362 6.51 -21.82 -0.33
C ARG A 362 5.79 -21.73 1.01
N GLY A 363 6.10 -20.69 1.75
CA GLY A 363 5.47 -20.40 3.03
C GLY A 363 5.86 -19.04 3.58
N GLY A 364 5.17 -18.63 4.63
CA GLY A 364 5.33 -17.31 5.21
C GLY A 364 6.07 -17.35 6.54
N ASP A 365 5.65 -16.48 7.45
CA ASP A 365 6.25 -16.35 8.78
C ASP A 365 5.42 -17.09 9.82
N TRP A 366 6.02 -18.12 10.43
CA TRP A 366 5.37 -18.88 11.50
C TRP A 366 5.59 -18.23 12.87
N GLU A 367 6.72 -17.57 13.07
CA GLU A 367 7.11 -17.08 14.39
C GLU A 367 6.16 -15.98 14.88
N ARG A 368 5.70 -15.12 13.99
CA ARG A 368 4.83 -13.99 14.33
C ARG A 368 3.40 -14.20 13.87
N VAL A 369 2.50 -13.54 14.58
CA VAL A 369 1.07 -13.45 14.28
C VAL A 369 0.65 -11.99 14.25
N VAL A 370 -0.45 -11.70 13.55
CA VAL A 370 -1.08 -10.38 13.58
C VAL A 370 -2.38 -10.45 14.38
N LEU A 371 -2.49 -9.64 15.43
CA LEU A 371 -3.73 -9.43 16.17
C LEU A 371 -4.45 -8.25 15.55
N VAL A 372 -5.75 -8.34 15.34
CA VAL A 372 -6.54 -7.28 14.70
C VAL A 372 -8.01 -7.32 15.10
N SER A 373 -8.59 -6.14 15.30
CA SER A 373 -10.03 -5.93 15.39
C SER A 373 -10.57 -5.54 14.01
N PHE A 374 -11.53 -6.30 13.47
CA PHE A 374 -12.20 -5.96 12.22
C PHE A 374 -13.53 -5.25 12.50
N GLY A 375 -13.57 -3.94 12.25
CA GLY A 375 -14.77 -3.11 12.39
C GLY A 375 -15.36 -2.67 11.05
N LYS A 376 -16.47 -1.93 11.11
CA LYS A 376 -17.09 -1.32 9.91
C LYS A 376 -16.15 -0.34 9.20
N ALA A 377 -15.28 0.34 9.95
CA ALA A 377 -14.31 1.30 9.44
C ALA A 377 -13.02 0.65 8.89
N GLY A 378 -12.91 -0.69 8.93
CA GLY A 378 -11.70 -1.42 8.55
C GLY A 378 -10.95 -2.00 9.76
N PRO A 379 -9.68 -2.40 9.59
CA PRO A 379 -8.87 -2.96 10.66
C PRO A 379 -8.49 -1.88 11.68
N SER A 380 -8.54 -2.23 12.97
CA SER A 380 -8.07 -1.42 14.08
C SER A 380 -7.37 -2.28 15.12
N GLN A 381 -6.68 -1.64 16.07
CA GLN A 381 -5.93 -2.33 17.14
C GLN A 381 -4.98 -3.42 16.60
N VAL A 382 -4.38 -3.13 15.44
CA VAL A 382 -3.47 -4.06 14.77
C VAL A 382 -2.19 -4.12 15.59
N GLU A 383 -1.66 -5.33 15.78
CA GLU A 383 -0.43 -5.58 16.53
C GLU A 383 0.28 -6.82 15.99
N VAL A 384 1.61 -6.80 15.91
CA VAL A 384 2.43 -7.97 15.59
C VAL A 384 3.03 -8.51 16.87
N ARG A 385 2.84 -9.80 17.15
CA ARG A 385 3.39 -10.46 18.33
C ARG A 385 4.02 -11.80 17.99
N LEU A 386 4.87 -12.30 18.88
CA LEU A 386 5.33 -13.69 18.81
C LEU A 386 4.15 -14.62 19.02
N ARG A 387 4.04 -15.63 18.17
CA ARG A 387 3.00 -16.67 18.21
C ARG A 387 2.96 -17.34 19.57
N GLU A 388 4.13 -17.69 20.11
CA GLU A 388 4.23 -18.43 21.37
C GLU A 388 3.72 -17.63 22.57
N ASP A 389 3.97 -16.31 22.60
CA ASP A 389 3.48 -15.46 23.67
C ASP A 389 1.96 -15.36 23.65
N VAL A 390 1.38 -15.18 22.45
CA VAL A 390 -0.07 -15.07 22.28
C VAL A 390 -0.76 -16.39 22.63
N LEU A 391 -0.18 -17.53 22.26
CA LEU A 391 -0.70 -18.85 22.62
C LEU A 391 -0.54 -19.16 24.11
N ARG A 392 0.56 -18.72 24.75
CA ARG A 392 0.77 -18.87 26.19
C ARG A 392 -0.28 -18.08 26.97
N GLU A 393 -0.46 -16.80 26.64
CA GLU A 393 -1.48 -15.94 27.27
C GLU A 393 -2.90 -16.49 27.10
N GLU A 394 -3.23 -17.06 25.93
CA GLU A 394 -4.56 -17.65 25.69
C GLU A 394 -4.79 -18.93 26.50
N LYS A 395 -3.74 -19.72 26.74
CA LYS A 395 -3.80 -20.90 27.62
C LYS A 395 -3.97 -20.48 29.08
N GLU A 396 -3.20 -19.51 29.55
CA GLU A 396 -3.28 -18.98 30.93
C GLU A 396 -4.66 -18.33 31.21
N ALA A 397 -5.26 -17.71 30.20
CA ALA A 397 -6.61 -17.14 30.30
C ALA A 397 -7.74 -18.19 30.24
N SER A 398 -7.42 -19.45 29.95
CA SER A 398 -8.39 -20.55 29.90
C SER A 398 -8.33 -21.31 31.23
N PRO A 399 -9.37 -21.25 32.09
CA PRO A 399 -9.38 -22.05 33.31
C PRO A 399 -9.23 -23.54 32.95
N GLU A 400 -8.47 -24.28 33.77
CA GLU A 400 -8.09 -25.67 33.54
C GLU A 400 -9.27 -26.52 33.05
N GLY A 401 -9.19 -27.04 31.82
CA GLY A 401 -10.17 -28.00 31.31
C GLY A 401 -10.49 -27.93 29.82
N SER A 402 -10.13 -26.87 29.09
CA SER A 402 -10.39 -26.79 27.65
C SER A 402 -9.11 -27.08 26.86
N LYS A 403 -8.96 -28.33 26.37
CA LYS A 403 -7.89 -28.71 25.44
C LYS A 403 -8.04 -27.91 24.14
N LEU A 404 -7.00 -27.14 23.79
CA LEU A 404 -6.81 -26.49 22.49
C LEU A 404 -6.24 -27.46 21.46
#